data_AF-A0A8C8AZ98-F1
#
_entry.id   AF-A0A8C8AZ98-F1
#
_cell.length_a   1.000
_cell.length_b   1.000
_cell.length_c   1.000
_cell.angle_alpha   90.00
_cell.angle_beta   90.00
_cell.angle_gamma   90.00
#
_symmetry.space_group_name_H-M   'P 1'
#
loop_
_entity.id
_entity.type
_entity.pdbx_description
1 polymer ?
#
loop_
_entity_poly.entity_id
_entity_poly.type
_entity_poly.pdbx_seq_one_letter_code
_entity_poly.pdbx_strand_id
1 'polypeptide(L)'
;LFCIFNHNEDACRYGIGIGVLAFLACIFFFMVDVYFPQISNTTDRKYLVLADLGFSGLWTFLWFIGFCFLTNQWAWTKAEDVHVGADSARAAITFSFFSIFSWGLLLAFAYKRYKMGVEDFAQSYIDPTPEVSTPYSSYPNISHESYQQPPFTHTAEAPEGYQPPPVY
;
A
#
# COMPACT_ATOMS: atom_id res chain seq x y z
N LEU A 1 -5.81 36.63 -2.49
CA LEU A 1 -6.84 35.58 -2.63
C LEU A 1 -7.98 35.98 -1.70
N PHE A 2 -9.14 36.38 -2.21
CA PHE A 2 -10.26 36.83 -1.36
C PHE A 2 -10.87 35.61 -0.66
N CYS A 3 -10.93 35.63 0.66
CA CYS A 3 -11.44 34.48 1.41
C CYS A 3 -12.96 34.58 1.57
N ILE A 4 -13.69 33.69 0.89
CA ILE A 4 -15.16 33.68 0.87
C ILE A 4 -15.77 33.22 2.21
N PHE A 5 -15.06 32.41 3.00
CA PHE A 5 -15.57 31.89 4.27
C PHE A 5 -15.45 32.95 5.37
N ASN A 6 -16.47 33.80 5.51
CA ASN A 6 -16.64 34.71 6.65
C ASN A 6 -15.38 35.56 6.97
N HIS A 7 -14.62 35.95 5.95
CA HIS A 7 -13.33 36.64 6.07
C HIS A 7 -12.28 35.96 6.98
N ASN A 8 -12.47 34.67 7.26
CA ASN A 8 -11.57 33.92 8.13
C ASN A 8 -10.45 33.32 7.28
N GLU A 9 -9.29 33.99 7.29
CA GLU A 9 -8.11 33.57 6.54
C GLU A 9 -7.66 32.15 6.90
N ASP A 10 -7.93 31.69 8.13
CA ASP A 10 -7.54 30.35 8.58
C ASP A 10 -8.30 29.25 7.82
N ALA A 11 -9.56 29.47 7.46
CA ALA A 11 -10.35 28.52 6.68
C ALA A 11 -9.84 28.38 5.24
N CYS A 12 -9.49 29.49 4.59
CA CYS A 12 -8.88 29.43 3.26
C CYS A 12 -7.50 28.79 3.30
N ARG A 13 -6.65 29.19 4.26
CA ARG A 13 -5.30 28.66 4.39
C ARG A 13 -5.32 27.17 4.70
N TYR A 14 -6.27 26.71 5.52
CA TYR A 14 -6.50 25.31 5.78
C TYR A 14 -6.84 24.54 4.49
N GLY A 15 -7.87 24.96 3.76
CA GLY A 15 -8.30 24.28 2.54
C GLY A 15 -7.21 24.24 1.46
N ILE A 16 -6.51 25.36 1.24
CA ILE A 16 -5.41 25.45 0.27
C ILE A 16 -4.22 24.59 0.72
N GLY A 17 -3.82 24.68 1.99
CA GLY A 17 -2.69 23.94 2.53
C GLY A 17 -2.91 22.43 2.44
N ILE A 18 -4.05 21.94 2.93
CA ILE A 18 -4.41 20.52 2.85
C ILE A 18 -4.56 20.08 1.38
N GLY A 19 -5.19 20.87 0.53
CA GLY A 19 -5.34 20.53 -0.89
C GLY A 19 -4.01 20.39 -1.64
N VAL A 20 -3.10 21.36 -1.48
CA VAL A 20 -1.79 21.34 -2.16
C VAL A 20 -0.91 20.21 -1.63
N LEU A 21 -0.88 20.00 -0.31
CA LEU A 21 -0.12 18.89 0.28
C LEU A 21 -0.68 17.52 -0.15
N ALA A 22 -2.01 17.40 -0.30
CA ALA A 22 -2.65 16.19 -0.80
C ALA A 22 -2.14 15.86 -2.20
N PHE A 23 -2.14 16.86 -3.08
CA PHE A 23 -1.71 16.71 -4.46
C PHE A 23 -0.25 16.28 -4.59
N LEU A 24 0.64 16.93 -3.83
CA LEU A 24 2.06 16.57 -3.80
C LEU A 24 2.28 15.16 -3.25
N ALA A 25 1.57 14.79 -2.19
CA ALA A 25 1.63 13.45 -1.62
C ALA A 25 1.13 12.40 -2.61
N CYS A 26 0.01 12.63 -3.30
CA CYS A 26 -0.47 11.72 -4.34
C CYS A 26 0.57 11.50 -5.44
N ILE A 27 1.27 12.54 -5.89
CA ILE A 27 2.35 12.39 -6.89
C ILE A 27 3.49 11.53 -6.33
N PHE A 28 3.90 11.78 -5.08
CA PHE A 28 4.95 11.02 -4.44
C PHE A 28 4.58 9.53 -4.30
N PHE A 29 3.40 9.23 -3.75
CA PHE A 29 2.92 7.85 -3.60
C PHE A 29 2.72 7.16 -4.96
N PHE A 30 2.23 7.89 -5.97
CA PHE A 30 2.12 7.37 -7.33
C PHE A 30 3.49 6.99 -7.91
N MET A 31 4.52 7.83 -7.72
CA MET A 31 5.88 7.48 -8.13
C MET A 31 6.41 6.25 -7.40
N VAL A 32 6.23 6.20 -6.08
CA VAL A 32 6.61 5.04 -5.27
C VAL A 32 5.94 3.76 -5.78
N ASP A 33 4.66 3.82 -6.14
CA ASP A 33 3.91 2.68 -6.70
C ASP A 33 4.48 2.21 -8.06
N VAL A 34 4.93 3.13 -8.91
CA VAL A 34 5.60 2.80 -10.19
C VAL A 34 6.93 2.09 -9.98
N TYR A 35 7.70 2.49 -8.97
CA TYR A 35 9.00 1.86 -8.65
C TYR A 35 8.88 0.62 -7.75
N PHE A 36 7.70 0.37 -7.17
CA PHE A 36 7.43 -0.76 -6.27
C PHE A 36 7.84 -2.14 -6.85
N PRO A 37 7.65 -2.45 -8.14
CA PRO A 37 8.06 -3.72 -8.73
C PRO A 37 9.58 -3.95 -8.75
N GLN A 38 10.39 -2.89 -8.68
CA GLN A 38 11.86 -2.96 -8.77
C GLN A 38 12.55 -3.20 -7.42
N ILE A 39 11.85 -3.00 -6.31
CA ILE A 39 12.44 -3.15 -4.97
C ILE A 39 12.43 -4.63 -4.57
N SER A 40 13.59 -5.27 -4.47
CA SER A 40 13.74 -6.66 -4.01
C SER A 40 13.66 -6.82 -2.48
N ASN A 41 13.82 -5.72 -1.73
CA ASN A 41 13.82 -5.73 -0.27
C ASN A 41 12.38 -5.77 0.29
N THR A 42 12.07 -6.84 1.02
CA THR A 42 10.77 -7.05 1.67
C THR A 42 10.51 -6.06 2.80
N THR A 43 11.55 -5.52 3.43
CA THR A 43 11.46 -4.54 4.51
C THR A 43 10.95 -3.19 3.99
N ASP A 44 11.52 -2.71 2.88
CA ASP A 44 11.14 -1.43 2.29
C ASP A 44 9.68 -1.45 1.81
N ARG A 45 9.25 -2.56 1.20
CA ARG A 45 7.85 -2.77 0.79
C ARG A 45 6.86 -2.64 1.95
N LYS A 46 7.20 -3.17 3.14
CA LYS A 46 6.35 -3.05 4.35
C LYS A 46 6.23 -1.60 4.80
N TYR A 47 7.35 -0.88 4.87
CA TYR A 47 7.36 0.52 5.28
C TYR A 47 6.55 1.39 4.33
N LEU A 48 6.61 1.14 3.03
CA LEU A 48 5.82 1.85 2.03
C LEU A 48 4.31 1.63 2.23
N VAL A 49 3.87 0.39 2.43
CA VAL A 49 2.45 0.09 2.71
C VAL A 49 1.98 0.70 4.03
N LEU A 50 2.82 0.66 5.07
CA LEU A 50 2.49 1.27 6.36
C LEU A 50 2.43 2.81 6.27
N ALA A 51 3.33 3.42 5.48
CA ALA A 51 3.32 4.84 5.23
C ALA A 51 2.07 5.27 4.46
N ASP A 52 1.68 4.54 3.41
CA ASP A 52 0.43 4.79 2.67
C ASP A 52 -0.81 4.64 3.56
N LEU A 53 -0.85 3.60 4.41
CA LEU A 53 -1.91 3.39 5.39
C LEU A 53 -2.01 4.56 6.38
N GLY A 54 -0.89 4.93 7.00
CA GLY A 54 -0.84 6.01 7.99
C GLY A 54 -1.20 7.36 7.36
N PHE A 55 -0.65 7.63 6.17
CA PHE A 55 -0.92 8.85 5.42
C PHE A 55 -2.39 8.95 5.03
N SER A 56 -2.95 7.91 4.41
CA SER A 56 -4.36 7.86 4.01
C SER A 56 -5.32 8.02 5.19
N GLY A 57 -4.99 7.43 6.35
CA GLY A 57 -5.77 7.60 7.57
C GLY A 57 -5.75 9.02 8.12
N LEU A 58 -4.55 9.60 8.23
CA LEU A 58 -4.39 10.99 8.66
C LEU A 58 -5.11 11.96 7.70
N TRP A 59 -5.00 11.71 6.39
CA TRP A 59 -5.59 12.56 5.38
C TRP A 59 -7.13 12.50 5.39
N THR A 60 -7.69 11.31 5.58
CA THR A 60 -9.14 11.13 5.76
C THR A 60 -9.65 11.94 6.96
N PHE A 61 -8.93 11.91 8.09
CA PHE A 61 -9.27 12.66 9.28
C PHE A 61 -9.18 14.18 9.07
N LEU A 62 -8.13 14.65 8.39
CA LEU A 62 -7.99 16.06 8.03
C LEU A 62 -9.13 16.50 7.08
N TRP A 63 -9.46 15.72 6.05
CA TRP A 63 -10.61 16.04 5.19
C TRP A 63 -11.93 16.11 5.96
N PHE A 64 -12.12 15.24 6.96
CA PHE A 64 -13.28 15.29 7.85
C PHE A 64 -13.32 16.57 8.70
N ILE A 65 -12.21 16.94 9.34
CA ILE A 65 -12.11 18.22 10.08
C ILE A 65 -12.37 19.39 9.14
N GLY A 66 -11.77 19.39 7.95
CA GLY A 66 -11.97 20.39 6.92
C GLY A 66 -13.42 20.54 6.54
N PHE A 67 -14.10 19.43 6.25
CA PHE A 67 -15.52 19.44 5.93
C PHE A 67 -16.35 20.04 7.07
N CYS A 68 -16.17 19.58 8.30
CA CYS A 68 -16.88 20.10 9.47
C CYS A 68 -16.59 21.60 9.70
N PHE A 69 -15.34 22.03 9.53
CA PHE A 69 -14.94 23.42 9.72
C PHE A 69 -15.50 24.33 8.62
N LEU A 70 -15.36 23.94 7.35
CA LEU A 70 -15.86 24.71 6.21
C LEU A 70 -17.38 24.80 6.23
N THR A 71 -18.09 23.73 6.55
CA THR A 71 -19.56 23.74 6.68
C THR A 71 -20.04 24.62 7.83
N ASN A 72 -19.35 24.58 8.98
CA ASN A 72 -19.68 25.47 10.10
C ASN A 72 -19.46 26.95 9.75
N GLN A 73 -18.35 27.29 9.08
CA GLN A 73 -18.11 28.65 8.59
C GLN A 73 -19.13 29.06 7.53
N TRP A 74 -19.50 28.15 6.63
CA TRP A 74 -20.53 28.39 5.62
C TRP A 74 -21.90 28.70 6.24
N ALA A 75 -22.30 27.97 7.28
CA ALA A 75 -23.56 28.18 7.98
C ALA A 75 -23.65 29.57 8.66
N TRP A 76 -22.51 30.14 9.06
CA TRP A 76 -22.43 31.47 9.68
C TRP A 76 -22.16 32.61 8.69
N THR A 77 -21.90 32.30 7.42
CA THR A 77 -21.61 33.32 6.40
C THR A 77 -22.89 34.10 6.07
N LYS A 78 -22.84 35.44 6.16
CA LYS A 78 -23.99 36.31 5.92
C LYS A 78 -24.34 36.36 4.43
N ALA A 79 -25.64 36.44 4.13
CA ALA A 79 -26.17 36.50 2.75
C ALA A 79 -25.59 37.64 1.89
N GLU A 80 -25.15 38.72 2.53
CA GLU A 80 -24.55 39.91 1.92
C GLU A 80 -23.14 39.63 1.35
N ASP A 81 -22.39 38.70 1.95
CA ASP A 81 -21.01 38.37 1.55
C ASP A 81 -20.95 37.25 0.48
N VAL A 82 -22.08 36.61 0.18
CA VAL A 82 -22.14 35.43 -0.69
C VAL A 82 -22.28 35.78 -2.18
N HIS A 83 -22.43 37.06 -2.53
CA HIS A 83 -22.64 37.49 -3.93
C HIS A 83 -21.45 37.19 -4.84
N VAL A 84 -20.24 37.04 -4.30
CA VAL A 84 -19.02 36.72 -5.06
C VAL A 84 -18.35 35.49 -4.45
N GLY A 85 -18.40 34.35 -5.15
CA GLY A 85 -17.67 33.12 -4.80
C GLY A 85 -18.43 32.07 -3.97
N ALA A 86 -19.76 32.18 -3.87
CA ALA A 86 -20.63 31.14 -3.30
C ALA A 86 -20.35 29.74 -3.88
N ASP A 87 -20.21 29.67 -5.20
CA ASP A 87 -20.00 28.42 -5.92
C ASP A 87 -18.63 27.81 -5.59
N SER A 88 -17.61 28.64 -5.38
CA SER A 88 -16.28 28.18 -4.97
C SER A 88 -16.28 27.59 -3.56
N ALA A 89 -17.01 28.20 -2.62
CA ALA A 89 -17.17 27.64 -1.27
C ALA A 89 -17.95 26.32 -1.27
N ARG A 90 -19.07 26.27 -2.02
CA ARG A 90 -19.86 25.05 -2.18
C ARG A 90 -19.02 23.94 -2.82
N ALA A 91 -18.24 24.27 -3.86
CA ALA A 91 -17.32 23.33 -4.49
C ALA A 91 -16.29 22.79 -3.47
N ALA A 92 -15.66 23.65 -2.66
CA ALA A 92 -14.70 23.22 -1.64
C ALA A 92 -15.33 22.31 -0.57
N ILE A 93 -16.57 22.59 -0.13
CA ILE A 93 -17.31 21.73 0.79
C ILE A 93 -17.61 20.37 0.15
N THR A 94 -18.11 20.35 -1.08
CA THR A 94 -18.38 19.08 -1.77
C THR A 94 -17.11 18.28 -2.03
N PHE A 95 -16.02 18.95 -2.41
CA PHE A 95 -14.73 18.32 -2.65
C PHE A 95 -14.17 17.67 -1.38
N SER A 96 -14.23 18.37 -0.25
CA SER A 96 -13.81 17.81 1.03
C SER A 96 -14.66 16.61 1.44
N PHE A 97 -15.99 16.67 1.26
CA PHE A 97 -16.88 15.54 1.52
C PHE A 97 -16.51 14.28 0.72
N PHE A 98 -16.35 14.40 -0.61
CA PHE A 98 -15.98 13.25 -1.45
C PHE A 98 -14.55 12.76 -1.20
N SER A 99 -13.66 13.66 -0.78
CA SER A 99 -12.29 13.30 -0.42
C SER A 99 -12.25 12.36 0.79
N ILE A 100 -13.10 12.57 1.80
CA ILE A 100 -13.17 11.65 2.96
C ILE A 100 -13.39 10.20 2.51
N PHE A 101 -14.35 9.98 1.61
CA PHE A 101 -14.63 8.63 1.10
C PHE A 101 -13.48 8.11 0.23
N SER A 102 -12.91 8.96 -0.63
CA SER A 102 -11.82 8.57 -1.52
C SER A 102 -10.59 8.10 -0.73
N TRP A 103 -10.16 8.89 0.26
CA TRP A 103 -9.03 8.53 1.14
C TRP A 103 -9.38 7.38 2.08
N GLY A 104 -10.63 7.28 2.54
CA GLY A 104 -11.10 6.14 3.33
C GLY A 104 -11.08 4.82 2.56
N LEU A 105 -11.41 4.84 1.27
CA LEU A 105 -11.29 3.67 0.39
C LEU A 105 -9.83 3.30 0.14
N LEU A 106 -8.96 4.28 -0.11
CA LEU A 106 -7.51 4.05 -0.21
C LEU A 106 -6.97 3.40 1.06
N LEU A 107 -7.33 3.92 2.24
CA LEU A 107 -6.98 3.34 3.53
C LEU A 107 -7.47 1.88 3.65
N ALA A 108 -8.70 1.59 3.25
CA ALA A 108 -9.25 0.24 3.31
C ALA A 108 -8.53 -0.74 2.38
N PHE A 109 -8.18 -0.31 1.17
CA PHE A 109 -7.40 -1.12 0.23
C PHE A 109 -5.96 -1.32 0.70
N ALA A 110 -5.30 -0.28 1.20
CA ALA A 110 -3.99 -0.35 1.81
C ALA A 110 -3.98 -1.29 3.01
N TYR A 111 -5.02 -1.25 3.86
CA TYR A 111 -5.18 -2.16 4.99
C TYR A 111 -5.34 -3.61 4.56
N LYS A 112 -6.15 -3.89 3.53
CA LYS A 112 -6.28 -5.24 2.97
C LYS A 112 -4.94 -5.76 2.45
N ARG A 113 -4.19 -4.92 1.72
CA ARG A 113 -2.85 -5.26 1.22
C ARG A 113 -1.86 -5.48 2.36
N TYR A 114 -1.90 -4.65 3.39
CA TYR A 114 -1.08 -4.80 4.59
C TYR A 114 -1.34 -6.15 5.26
N LYS A 115 -2.62 -6.52 5.47
CA LYS A 115 -3.00 -7.81 6.04
C LYS A 115 -2.50 -9.00 5.21
N MET A 116 -2.71 -8.98 3.90
CA MET A 116 -2.22 -10.05 3.02
C MET A 116 -0.70 -10.16 3.06
N GLY A 117 0.01 -9.03 3.07
CA GLY A 117 1.46 -9.01 3.23
C GLY A 117 1.89 -9.61 4.57
N VAL A 118 1.28 -9.18 5.69
CA VAL A 118 1.57 -9.72 7.03
C VAL A 118 1.35 -11.22 7.12
N GLU A 119 0.28 -11.74 6.51
CA GLU A 119 -0.01 -13.17 6.46
C GLU A 119 1.10 -13.94 5.70
N ASP A 120 1.55 -13.44 4.54
CA ASP A 120 2.65 -14.01 3.75
C ASP A 120 3.99 -14.02 4.52
N PHE A 121 4.27 -12.96 5.29
CA PHE A 121 5.44 -12.88 6.17
C PHE A 121 5.35 -13.82 7.37
N ALA A 122 4.17 -13.98 7.98
CA ALA A 122 3.99 -14.91 9.08
C ALA A 122 4.22 -16.35 8.60
N GLN A 123 3.74 -16.69 7.41
CA GLN A 123 3.95 -18.01 6.80
C GLN A 123 5.42 -18.26 6.41
N SER A 124 6.14 -17.22 6.00
CA SER A 124 7.59 -17.30 5.69
C SER A 124 8.48 -17.37 6.94
N TYR A 125 8.03 -16.88 8.09
CA TYR A 125 8.76 -16.91 9.36
C TYR A 125 8.43 -18.14 10.21
N ILE A 126 7.31 -18.82 9.94
CA ILE A 126 7.05 -20.17 10.44
C ILE A 126 7.95 -21.12 9.65
N ASP A 127 9.15 -21.31 10.18
CA ASP A 127 10.09 -22.36 9.78
C ASP A 127 9.37 -23.72 9.79
N PRO A 128 9.29 -24.46 8.65
CA PRO A 128 8.87 -25.85 8.71
C PRO A 128 10.01 -26.65 9.34
N THR A 129 9.90 -26.88 10.65
CA THR A 129 10.64 -27.82 11.52
C THR A 129 11.78 -27.24 12.35
N PRO A 130 11.75 -27.54 13.67
CA PRO A 130 12.34 -28.80 14.09
C PRO A 130 11.37 -29.59 14.99
N GLU A 131 10.52 -30.44 14.42
CA GLU A 131 9.90 -31.50 15.21
C GLU A 131 10.90 -32.65 15.36
N VAL A 132 11.56 -32.62 16.52
CA VAL A 132 11.80 -33.78 17.39
C VAL A 132 12.78 -34.86 16.92
N SER A 133 13.83 -35.03 17.73
CA SER A 133 14.71 -36.20 17.81
C SER A 133 13.94 -37.53 17.80
N THR A 134 13.98 -38.26 16.70
CA THR A 134 13.56 -39.68 16.66
C THR A 134 14.78 -40.59 16.84
N PRO A 135 14.91 -41.35 17.94
CA PRO A 135 15.81 -42.48 17.99
C PRO A 135 15.17 -43.62 17.19
N TYR A 136 15.90 -44.16 16.22
CA TYR A 136 15.51 -45.26 15.33
C TYR A 136 14.42 -44.95 14.29
N SER A 137 14.85 -44.64 13.06
CA SER A 137 14.26 -45.27 11.88
C SER A 137 15.29 -45.33 10.76
N SER A 138 15.66 -46.55 10.38
CA SER A 138 16.57 -46.85 9.28
C SER A 138 15.73 -47.38 8.11
N TYR A 139 15.25 -46.49 7.24
CA TYR A 139 14.78 -46.83 5.90
C TYR A 139 14.99 -45.62 4.96
N PRO A 140 15.49 -45.85 3.73
CA PRO A 140 15.82 -44.75 2.83
C PRO A 140 14.55 -44.07 2.29
N ASN A 141 14.55 -42.75 2.43
CA ASN A 141 13.50 -41.82 2.04
C ASN A 141 13.47 -41.64 0.52
N ILE A 142 12.34 -41.98 -0.12
CA ILE A 142 12.06 -41.65 -1.52
C ILE A 142 10.90 -40.65 -1.50
N SER A 143 11.06 -39.57 -2.27
CA SER A 143 10.15 -38.41 -2.50
C SER A 143 10.40 -37.23 -1.55
N HIS A 144 10.59 -35.98 -1.97
CA HIS A 144 10.08 -35.23 -3.13
C HIS A 144 11.10 -34.14 -3.56
N GLU A 145 11.68 -34.23 -4.76
CA GLU A 145 12.51 -33.13 -5.31
C GLU A 145 12.36 -32.96 -6.84
N SER A 146 11.27 -33.46 -7.43
CA SER A 146 11.14 -33.61 -8.88
C SER A 146 10.49 -32.44 -9.64
N TYR A 147 10.24 -31.28 -9.01
CA TYR A 147 9.44 -30.21 -9.66
C TYR A 147 10.08 -28.82 -9.70
N GLN A 148 11.40 -28.67 -9.51
CA GLN A 148 12.08 -27.42 -9.84
C GLN A 148 13.16 -27.62 -10.90
N GLN A 149 12.78 -27.52 -12.17
CA GLN A 149 13.75 -27.20 -13.22
C GLN A 149 13.11 -26.38 -14.37
N PRO A 150 13.66 -25.21 -14.75
CA PRO A 150 13.23 -24.44 -15.93
C PRO A 150 13.84 -25.00 -17.24
N PRO A 151 13.30 -24.67 -18.42
CA PRO A 151 13.41 -25.49 -19.62
C PRO A 151 14.64 -25.12 -20.46
N PHE A 152 15.58 -26.05 -20.59
CA PHE A 152 16.54 -26.06 -21.70
C PHE A 152 16.50 -27.41 -22.41
N THR A 153 15.87 -27.39 -23.60
CA THR A 153 16.26 -28.10 -24.85
C THR A 153 16.70 -29.58 -24.80
N HIS A 154 15.76 -30.45 -25.21
CA HIS A 154 15.86 -31.61 -26.11
C HIS A 154 17.12 -32.52 -26.20
N THR A 155 16.94 -33.76 -25.71
CA THR A 155 17.15 -35.11 -26.34
C THR A 155 18.36 -35.43 -27.23
N ALA A 156 19.15 -36.44 -26.83
CA ALA A 156 19.54 -37.64 -27.62
C ALA A 156 20.39 -38.57 -26.71
N GLU A 157 19.84 -39.74 -26.31
CA GLU A 157 20.24 -41.09 -26.76
C GLU A 157 21.56 -41.67 -26.19
N ALA A 158 21.43 -42.86 -25.58
CA ALA A 158 22.42 -43.72 -24.94
C ALA A 158 23.51 -44.23 -25.95
N PRO A 159 24.59 -44.99 -25.60
CA PRO A 159 24.62 -45.98 -24.51
C PRO A 159 26.01 -46.29 -23.83
N GLU A 160 25.97 -47.24 -22.89
CA GLU A 160 27.06 -48.14 -22.45
C GLU A 160 28.02 -47.68 -21.32
N GLY A 161 27.64 -48.01 -20.09
CA GLY A 161 28.27 -49.13 -19.36
C GLY A 161 29.78 -49.10 -19.10
N TYR A 162 30.15 -48.62 -17.91
CA TYR A 162 31.49 -48.70 -17.33
C TYR A 162 31.88 -50.15 -16.96
N GLN A 163 33.10 -50.60 -17.30
CA GLN A 163 33.67 -51.86 -16.79
C GLN A 163 35.19 -51.77 -16.56
N PRO A 164 35.65 -51.87 -15.30
CA PRO A 164 36.97 -52.46 -14.98
C PRO A 164 36.87 -53.39 -13.75
N PRO A 165 37.61 -54.53 -13.66
CA PRO A 165 39.01 -54.60 -13.18
C PRO A 165 39.77 -55.84 -13.78
N PRO A 166 40.99 -56.33 -13.39
CA PRO A 166 41.77 -56.14 -12.16
C PRO A 166 43.26 -55.78 -12.33
N VAL A 167 43.82 -55.40 -11.18
CA VAL A 167 45.23 -55.11 -10.94
C VAL A 167 45.98 -56.44 -10.81
N TYR A 168 47.06 -56.59 -11.59
CA TYR A 168 48.21 -57.44 -11.26
C TYR A 168 49.49 -56.69 -11.61
#